data_AF-A0A3D1B0J6-F1
#
_entry.id   AF-A0A3D1B0J6-F1
#
_cell.length_a   1.000
_cell.length_b   1.000
_cell.length_c   1.000
_cell.angle_alpha   90.00
_cell.angle_beta   90.00
_cell.angle_gamma   90.00
#
_symmetry.space_group_name_H-M   'P 1'
#
loop_
_entity.id
_entity.type
_entity.pdbx_description
1 polymer ?
#
loop_
_entity_poly.entity_id
_entity_poly.type
_entity_poly.pdbx_seq_one_letter_code
_entity_poly.pdbx_strand_id
1 'polypeptide(L)' 'MSTETMTAIEALLRDRPQEFEFFQLVRLLAQLEPDREPVGCFVSPSKEVARFTANPASAFPASQVQSVEWPETGQPKVTV' A
#
# COMPACT_ATOMS: atom_id res chain seq x y z
N MET A 1 17.38 6.28 6.03
CA MET A 1 16.35 6.42 7.08
C MET A 1 16.80 5.60 8.27
N SER A 2 16.68 6.13 9.49
CA SER A 2 16.89 5.34 10.70
C SER A 2 15.77 4.30 10.81
N THR A 3 16.08 3.08 11.30
CA THR A 3 15.10 1.99 11.45
C THR A 3 13.88 2.42 12.29
N GLU A 4 14.11 3.22 13.32
CA GLU A 4 13.06 3.79 14.19
C GLU A 4 12.05 4.65 13.41
N THR A 5 12.52 5.47 12.48
CA THR A 5 11.64 6.28 11.63
C THR A 5 10.78 5.40 10.72
N MET A 6 11.33 4.31 10.20
CA MET A 6 10.58 3.39 9.34
C MET A 6 9.45 2.71 10.11
N THR A 7 9.72 2.22 11.32
CA THR A 7 8.70 1.62 12.18
C THR A 7 7.57 2.60 12.52
N ALA A 8 7.91 3.87 12.77
CA ALA A 8 6.89 4.90 13.01
C ALA A 8 6.03 5.17 11.77
N ILE A 9 6.65 5.22 10.58
CA ILE A 9 5.93 5.41 9.31
C ILE A 9 5.05 4.20 9.01
N GLU A 10 5.51 2.98 9.25
CA GLU A 10 4.70 1.77 9.08
C GLU A 10 3.46 1.80 9.97
N ALA A 11 3.61 2.20 11.24
CA ALA A 11 2.48 2.34 12.15
C ALA A 11 1.47 3.37 11.65
N LEU A 12 1.94 4.52 11.15
CA LEU A 12 1.08 5.54 10.55
C LEU A 12 0.39 5.04 9.27
N LEU A 13 1.10 4.31 8.41
CA LEU A 13 0.54 3.74 7.18
C LEU A 13 -0.58 2.73 7.48
N ARG A 14 -0.43 1.95 8.56
CA ARG A 14 -1.45 0.99 9.00
C ARG A 14 -2.66 1.68 9.64
N ASP A 15 -2.46 2.73 10.43
CA ASP A 15 -3.55 3.46 11.13
C ASP A 15 -4.28 4.43 10.21
N ARG A 16 -3.55 5.16 9.35
CA ARG A 16 -4.04 6.30 8.58
C ARG A 16 -3.53 6.31 7.14
N PRO A 17 -3.83 5.27 6.34
CA PRO A 17 -3.36 5.19 4.95
C PRO A 17 -3.82 6.37 4.08
N GLN A 18 -4.97 6.98 4.37
CA GLN A 18 -5.49 8.16 3.68
C GLN A 18 -4.63 9.42 3.79
N GLU A 19 -3.69 9.48 4.73
CA GLU A 19 -2.75 10.62 4.85
C GLU A 19 -1.58 10.54 3.85
N PHE A 20 -1.44 9.42 3.13
CA PHE A 20 -0.36 9.21 2.17
C PHE A 20 -0.84 9.41 0.73
N GLU A 21 -0.03 10.11 -0.06
CA GLU A 21 -0.20 10.15 -1.51
C GLU A 21 0.07 8.78 -2.12
N PHE A 22 -0.66 8.44 -3.18
CA PHE A 22 -0.61 7.11 -3.81
C PHE A 22 0.83 6.63 -4.10
N PHE A 23 1.64 7.46 -4.76
CA PHE A 23 3.01 7.07 -5.09
C PHE A 23 3.96 7.02 -3.89
N GLN A 24 3.67 7.79 -2.83
CA GLN A 24 4.45 7.70 -1.59
C GLN A 24 4.16 6.35 -0.91
N LEU A 25 2.88 5.98 -0.81
CA LEU A 25 2.44 4.69 -0.29
C LEU A 25 3.07 3.53 -1.06
N VAL A 26 3.05 3.55 -2.41
CA VAL A 26 3.65 2.48 -3.22
C VAL A 26 5.14 2.29 -2.90
N ARG A 27 5.90 3.39 -2.72
CA ARG A 27 7.33 3.31 -2.37
C ARG A 27 7.56 2.77 -0.96
N LEU A 28 6.72 3.18 0.00
CA LEU A 28 6.80 2.67 1.36
C LEU A 28 6.50 1.17 1.42
N LEU A 29 5.45 0.71 0.72
CA LEU A 29 5.15 -0.73 0.62
C LEU A 29 6.32 -1.52 0.02
N ALA A 30 6.97 -1.00 -1.04
CA ALA A 30 8.12 -1.66 -1.65
C ALA A 30 9.35 -1.71 -0.72
N GLN A 31 9.44 -0.78 0.22
CA GLN A 31 10.51 -0.76 1.22
C GLN A 31 10.21 -1.70 2.40
N LEU A 32 8.95 -1.84 2.79
CA LEU A 32 8.51 -2.76 3.85
C LEU A 32 8.54 -4.23 3.40
N GLU A 33 8.31 -4.48 2.11
CA GLU A 33 8.26 -5.82 1.51
C GLU A 33 9.32 -5.98 0.41
N PRO A 34 10.63 -5.97 0.74
CA PRO A 34 11.70 -5.97 -0.26
C PRO A 34 11.77 -7.24 -1.11
N ASP A 35 11.14 -8.33 -0.66
CA ASP A 35 11.07 -9.61 -1.38
C ASP A 35 9.92 -9.69 -2.39
N ARG A 36 9.08 -8.65 -2.46
CA ARG A 36 7.96 -8.56 -3.42
C ARG A 36 8.34 -7.75 -4.64
N GLU A 37 7.69 -8.09 -5.74
CA GLU A 37 7.91 -7.45 -7.04
C GLU A 37 7.14 -6.12 -7.15
N PRO A 38 7.67 -5.12 -7.87
CA PRO A 38 6.90 -3.91 -8.18
C PRO A 38 5.63 -4.22 -8.98
N VAL A 39 4.62 -3.36 -8.82
CA VAL A 39 3.38 -3.47 -9.62
C VAL A 39 3.62 -3.16 -11.10
N GLY A 40 2.91 -3.87 -11.96
CA GLY A 40 2.97 -3.65 -13.41
C GLY A 40 4.17 -4.30 -14.12
N CYS A 41 4.97 -5.09 -13.40
CA CYS A 41 5.93 -6.00 -13.99
C CYS A 41 5.24 -7.24 -14.58
N PHE A 42 5.92 -7.96 -15.48
CA PHE A 42 5.41 -9.23 -16.05
C PHE A 42 5.54 -10.41 -15.08
N VAL A 43 4.96 -10.25 -13.88
CA VAL A 43 4.98 -11.24 -12.81
C VAL A 43 3.56 -11.63 -12.41
N SER A 44 3.43 -12.72 -11.65
CA SER A 44 2.12 -13.07 -11.10
C SER A 44 1.65 -11.98 -10.13
N PRO A 45 0.38 -11.51 -10.20
CA PRO A 45 -0.11 -10.46 -9.31
C PRO A 45 -0.04 -10.80 -7.81
N SER A 46 0.08 -12.07 -7.43
CA SER A 46 0.30 -12.49 -6.04
C SER A 46 1.71 -12.19 -5.53
N LYS A 47 2.66 -11.97 -6.45
CA LYS A 47 4.05 -11.59 -6.15
C LYS A 47 4.24 -10.08 -6.07
N GLU A 48 3.27 -9.31 -6.54
CA GLU A 48 3.32 -7.85 -6.48
C GLU A 48 3.32 -7.36 -5.02
N VAL A 49 3.95 -6.20 -4.80
CA VAL A 49 4.06 -5.52 -3.51
C VAL A 49 2.70 -5.23 -2.87
N ALA A 50 1.67 -5.01 -3.68
CA ALA A 50 0.32 -4.75 -3.24
C ALA A 50 -0.68 -5.11 -4.34
N ARG A 51 -1.92 -5.41 -3.94
CA ARG A 51 -3.05 -5.59 -4.87
C ARG A 51 -3.92 -4.35 -4.84
N PHE A 52 -3.97 -3.62 -5.95
CA PHE A 52 -4.81 -2.44 -6.08
C PHE A 52 -6.23 -2.78 -6.55
N THR A 53 -7.21 -2.12 -5.95
CA THR A 53 -8.64 -2.20 -6.30
C THR A 53 -9.22 -0.80 -6.36
N ALA A 54 -10.16 -0.56 -7.26
CA ALA A 54 -10.88 0.71 -7.33
C ALA A 54 -12.15 0.63 -6.48
N ASN A 55 -12.46 1.68 -5.71
CA ASN A 55 -13.78 1.82 -5.10
C ASN A 55 -14.82 2.11 -6.21
N PRO A 56 -15.85 1.25 -6.40
CA PRO A 56 -16.86 1.47 -7.43
C PRO A 56 -17.85 2.61 -7.11
N ALA A 57 -17.75 3.24 -5.93
CA ALA A 57 -18.63 4.34 -5.54
C ALA A 57 -18.49 5.54 -6.49
N SER A 58 -19.63 6.15 -6.84
CA SER A 58 -19.67 7.36 -7.69
C SER A 58 -19.42 8.66 -6.90
N ALA A 59 -19.19 8.57 -5.59
CA ALA A 59 -18.86 9.71 -4.76
C ALA A 59 -17.39 10.11 -4.97
N PHE A 60 -17.12 11.41 -4.87
CA PHE A 60 -15.74 11.88 -4.90
C PHE A 60 -15.00 11.40 -3.64
N PRO A 61 -13.86 10.71 -3.78
CA PRO A 61 -13.15 10.17 -2.62
C PRO A 61 -12.49 11.30 -1.81
N ALA A 62 -12.38 11.11 -0.51
CA ALA A 62 -11.73 12.09 0.38
C ALA A 62 -10.20 12.11 0.21
N SER A 63 -9.62 11.03 -0.31
CA SER A 63 -8.19 10.81 -0.53
C SER A 63 -7.98 9.82 -1.69
N GLN A 64 -6.81 9.86 -2.35
CA GLN A 64 -6.47 8.88 -3.40
C GLN A 64 -6.30 7.46 -2.88
N VAL A 65 -5.93 7.32 -1.60
CA VAL A 65 -5.83 6.04 -0.91
C VAL A 65 -6.95 6.00 0.12
N GLN A 66 -7.89 5.06 -0.02
CA GLN A 66 -9.07 4.99 0.84
C GLN A 66 -8.88 3.99 1.98
N SER A 67 -8.21 2.87 1.73
CA SER A 67 -7.89 1.89 2.75
C SER A 67 -6.73 0.97 2.34
N VAL A 68 -6.11 0.34 3.35
CA VAL A 68 -5.14 -0.74 3.17
C VAL A 68 -5.52 -1.89 4.09
N GLU A 69 -5.83 -3.05 3.53
CA GLU A 69 -6.04 -4.29 4.28
C GLU A 69 -4.74 -5.09 4.34
N TRP A 70 -4.39 -5.54 5.54
CA TRP A 70 -3.16 -6.31 5.82
C TRP A 70 -3.54 -7.75 6.19
N PRO A 71 -3.66 -8.67 5.22
CA PRO A 71 -3.99 -10.06 5.52
C PRO A 71 -2.83 -10.74 6.28
N GLU A 72 -3.15 -11.79 7.05
CA GLU A 72 -2.11 -12.62 7.72
C GLU A 72 -1.16 -13.27 6.73
N THR A 73 -1.64 -13.56 5.51
CA THR A 73 -0.84 -14.10 4.42
C THR A 73 -1.16 -13.39 3.10
N GLY A 74 -0.14 -13.17 2.26
CA GLY A 74 -0.28 -12.49 0.98
C GLY A 74 0.06 -11.00 1.03
N GLN A 75 -0.17 -10.30 -0.08
CA GLN A 75 0.12 -8.88 -0.23
C GLN A 75 -0.97 -8.01 0.40
N PRO A 76 -0.64 -6.80 0.85
CA PRO A 76 -1.62 -5.79 1.21
C PRO A 76 -2.59 -5.51 0.06
N LYS A 77 -3.86 -5.31 0.38
CA LYS A 77 -4.87 -4.86 -0.60
C LYS A 77 -5.10 -3.37 -0.39
N VAL A 78 -4.95 -2.59 -1.45
CA VAL A 78 -5.11 -1.14 -1.41
C VAL A 78 -6.35 -0.77 -2.20
N THR A 79 -7.26 -0.04 -1.56
CA THR A 79 -8.39 0.57 -2.26
C THR A 79 -8.05 2.01 -2.60
N VAL A 80 -8.11 2.33 -3.89
CA VAL A 80 -7.97 3.68 -4.44
C VAL A 80 -9.30 4.22 -4.93
#